data_AF-A0AAP0NKJ4-F1
#
_entry.id   AF-A0AAP0NKJ4-F1
#
_cell.length_a   1.000
_cell.length_b   1.000
_cell.length_c   1.000
_cell.angle_alpha   90.00
_cell.angle_beta   90.00
_cell.angle_gamma   90.00
#
_symmetry.space_group_name_H-M   'P 1'
#
loop_
_entity.id
_entity.type
_entity.pdbx_description
1 polymer ?
#
loop_
_entity_poly.entity_id
_entity_poly.type
_entity_poly.pdbx_seq_one_letter_code
_entity_poly.pdbx_strand_id
1 'polypeptide(L)'
;MSSKGGSLSAIYPGRDREMKELGIRLRRGGFEDDQESVRTMDDDNFIDDTLEWFRRPSGRQSDNEGFIGDTPQPEKGHETREGAKEKWLAGEVDTARAILGQAYAAITNSEEILLAAIQTESRHVNLQKAADKYKDSVRLIRSRLKQSNLPPSPPTLPLIGNIHQLGGLLHRSFRDLSQKYGPIIIVHFGPVPIVVVSSPAIAEQIMKTHDLVFANRPMMTSTKIILYGCVDVGFAPYSEKWRQLRKICITELLSVKRVKTFKRVREEEVACMVESIHGSSSLGIPIDVAAMLHDLSNDILCRCVLGRKYSDDDGDKRSADIAKRLTTKSLPMSFSDLFSSLGWLDTLTGVIGRLKKTAREFDLFLDQIIEERISQRTRHDTTDDEKDFVDVLLRIHQEEDGNLTRDNVKALILDMFFAGVDTSAIAAEWAMSELIKNPKVMEKAQEEVRRVVREKGKHKVDEEDIQEMDYLKCVIKETLRLHPPSPTLLPRETSQSSNISGYHIPPKTKVMINAWAIHRDPDLWSRAEEFVPDRFMTENFDFNGQDLKFLPFGAGRRICPGIPFGLAVVELNLANLLYWFDWELPGGADKEGLDMSEALGIEHSRKFPLQLVPIPHFNQI
;
A
#
# COMPACT_ATOMS: atom_id res chain seq x y z
N MET A 1 5.29 15.09 65.05
CA MET A 1 5.66 16.43 65.58
C MET A 1 5.99 17.34 64.40
N SER A 2 5.24 18.45 64.30
CA SER A 2 5.59 19.76 63.71
C SER A 2 6.16 19.91 62.28
N SER A 3 5.33 20.56 61.44
CA SER A 3 5.56 21.67 60.50
C SER A 3 6.83 21.75 59.61
N LYS A 4 6.61 21.99 58.31
CA LYS A 4 6.71 23.31 57.64
C LYS A 4 6.42 23.20 56.14
N GLY A 5 5.66 24.16 55.61
CA GLY A 5 5.43 24.34 54.18
C GLY A 5 6.56 25.12 53.48
N GLY A 6 6.53 25.11 52.14
CA GLY A 6 7.43 25.92 51.31
C GLY A 6 7.29 25.64 49.81
N SER A 7 6.48 26.47 49.15
CA SER A 7 6.57 26.98 47.76
C SER A 7 7.48 26.27 46.75
N LEU A 8 6.87 25.82 45.63
CA LEU A 8 7.55 25.57 44.35
C LEU A 8 7.01 26.54 43.31
N SER A 9 7.81 27.55 42.99
CA SER A 9 7.74 28.29 41.74
C SER A 9 9.16 28.44 41.20
N ALA A 10 9.27 28.30 39.88
CA ALA A 10 10.39 28.70 39.00
C ALA A 10 11.04 27.54 38.23
N ILE A 11 10.41 27.08 37.13
CA ILE A 11 11.12 26.61 35.94
C ILE A 11 10.32 27.00 34.66
N TYR A 12 10.94 27.89 33.87
CA TYR A 12 10.72 28.36 32.48
C TYR A 12 9.54 29.31 32.08
N PRO A 13 9.86 30.57 31.68
CA PRO A 13 8.93 31.55 31.11
C PRO A 13 8.95 31.50 29.56
N GLY A 14 7.81 31.78 28.90
CA GLY A 14 7.83 32.09 27.47
C GLY A 14 6.63 31.73 26.59
N ARG A 15 5.39 31.63 27.11
CA ARG A 15 4.19 31.38 26.28
C ARG A 15 3.05 32.40 26.38
N ASP A 16 3.26 33.51 27.08
CA ASP A 16 2.20 34.51 27.33
C ASP A 16 2.32 35.81 26.52
N ARG A 17 3.17 35.85 25.47
CA ARG A 17 3.37 37.07 24.67
C ARG A 17 2.65 37.10 23.31
N GLU A 18 2.09 35.99 22.83
CA GLU A 18 1.35 35.97 21.53
C GLU A 18 -0.19 35.99 21.67
N MET A 19 -0.74 35.73 22.86
CA MET A 19 -2.21 35.73 23.09
C MET A 19 -2.79 37.11 23.47
N LYS A 20 -2.03 38.19 23.24
CA LYS A 20 -2.48 39.59 23.44
C LYS A 20 -2.64 40.40 22.14
N GLU A 21 -2.28 39.84 20.98
CA GLU A 21 -2.47 40.51 19.67
C GLU A 21 -3.78 40.15 18.96
N LEU A 22 -4.55 39.18 19.47
CA LEU A 22 -5.89 38.87 18.97
C LEU A 22 -6.93 39.35 19.98
N GLY A 23 -7.37 40.60 19.81
CA GLY A 23 -8.34 41.29 20.67
C GLY A 23 -9.72 40.64 20.72
N ILE A 24 -9.84 39.52 21.43
CA ILE A 24 -11.10 38.82 21.68
C ILE A 24 -11.36 38.81 23.18
N ARG A 25 -12.31 39.67 23.61
CA ARG A 25 -12.87 39.67 24.98
C ARG A 25 -13.79 38.46 25.13
N LEU A 26 -13.43 37.49 25.98
CA LEU A 26 -14.37 36.49 26.47
C LEU A 26 -15.18 37.10 27.63
N ARG A 27 -16.51 37.29 27.44
CA ARG A 27 -17.44 37.57 28.54
C ARG A 27 -17.75 36.26 29.26
N ARG A 28 -17.56 36.25 30.58
CA ARG A 28 -18.15 35.27 31.51
C ARG A 28 -19.58 35.68 31.84
N GLY A 29 -20.50 34.72 31.81
CA GLY A 29 -21.83 34.77 32.41
C GLY A 29 -22.33 33.32 32.49
N GLY A 30 -22.77 32.87 33.66
CA GLY A 30 -23.15 31.49 33.93
C GLY A 30 -24.60 31.32 34.38
N PHE A 31 -24.99 30.05 34.54
CA PHE A 31 -26.24 29.46 35.07
C PHE A 31 -27.50 29.79 34.22
N GLU A 32 -28.43 28.88 33.92
CA GLU A 32 -29.02 27.77 34.67
C GLU A 32 -29.74 26.79 33.71
N ASP A 33 -30.13 25.62 34.23
CA ASP A 33 -30.92 24.57 33.57
C ASP A 33 -32.25 25.07 32.97
N ASP A 34 -32.58 24.62 31.76
CA ASP A 34 -33.96 24.37 31.35
C ASP A 34 -33.99 23.24 30.31
N GLN A 35 -34.64 22.14 30.70
CA GLN A 35 -35.06 21.06 29.81
C GLN A 35 -36.24 21.53 28.98
N GLU A 36 -36.05 21.74 27.68
CA GLU A 36 -37.16 21.61 26.73
C GLU A 36 -36.66 21.13 25.36
N SER A 37 -37.46 20.24 24.79
CA SER A 37 -37.21 19.40 23.61
C SER A 37 -36.68 20.15 22.38
N VAL A 38 -35.50 19.74 21.91
CA VAL A 38 -35.10 19.91 20.50
C VAL A 38 -35.10 18.54 19.86
N ARG A 39 -36.11 18.30 19.04
CA ARG A 39 -36.17 17.14 18.13
C ARG A 39 -34.94 17.18 17.22
N THR A 40 -34.19 16.08 17.22
CA THR A 40 -33.24 15.73 16.17
C THR A 40 -33.97 15.75 14.83
N MET A 41 -33.55 16.59 13.90
CA MET A 41 -33.91 16.46 12.49
C MET A 41 -33.05 15.32 11.93
N ASP A 42 -33.73 14.27 11.47
CA ASP A 42 -33.14 13.15 10.74
C ASP A 42 -32.50 13.64 9.44
N ASP A 43 -31.25 13.24 9.21
CA ASP A 43 -30.37 13.65 8.10
C ASP A 43 -30.55 12.80 6.83
N ASP A 44 -31.74 12.21 6.60
CA ASP A 44 -31.92 11.20 5.55
C ASP A 44 -32.60 11.68 4.26
N ASN A 45 -33.00 12.95 4.10
CA ASN A 45 -33.74 13.37 2.89
C ASN A 45 -33.32 14.70 2.23
N PHE A 46 -32.16 15.28 2.57
CA PHE A 46 -31.72 16.54 1.94
C PHE A 46 -31.37 16.38 0.44
N ILE A 47 -31.00 15.18 -0.01
CA ILE A 47 -30.61 14.91 -1.40
C ILE A 47 -31.82 14.64 -2.31
N ASP A 48 -32.88 14.01 -1.81
CA ASP A 48 -34.07 13.69 -2.61
C ASP A 48 -34.96 14.91 -2.84
N ASP A 49 -35.09 15.81 -1.86
CA ASP A 49 -35.81 17.09 -2.02
C ASP A 49 -35.10 18.04 -3.01
N THR A 50 -33.78 17.93 -3.10
CA THR A 50 -32.96 18.70 -4.06
C THR A 50 -33.15 18.20 -5.50
N LEU A 51 -33.43 16.90 -5.69
CA LEU A 51 -33.65 16.28 -7.00
C LEU A 51 -35.09 16.47 -7.53
N GLU A 52 -36.09 16.64 -6.67
CA GLU A 52 -37.47 16.96 -7.08
C GLU A 52 -37.61 18.40 -7.63
N TRP A 53 -36.80 19.35 -7.15
CA TRP A 53 -36.82 20.72 -7.67
C TRP A 53 -36.37 20.81 -9.14
N PHE A 54 -35.43 19.94 -9.56
CA PHE A 54 -34.92 19.88 -10.93
C PHE A 54 -35.84 19.15 -11.93
N ARG A 55 -36.91 18.48 -11.47
CA ARG A 55 -37.76 17.66 -12.33
C ARG A 55 -39.08 18.30 -12.76
N ARG A 56 -39.40 19.55 -12.40
CA ARG A 56 -40.66 20.18 -12.84
C ARG A 56 -40.66 20.49 -14.35
N PRO A 57 -41.51 19.84 -15.17
CA PRO A 57 -41.77 20.26 -16.53
C PRO A 57 -42.91 21.28 -16.52
N SER A 58 -42.78 22.31 -17.33
CA SER A 58 -43.85 23.24 -17.65
C SER A 58 -45.00 22.53 -18.38
N GLY A 59 -46.12 22.33 -17.68
CA GLY A 59 -47.49 22.47 -18.19
C GLY A 59 -48.12 21.40 -19.11
N ARG A 60 -49.23 20.84 -18.58
CA ARG A 60 -50.51 20.37 -19.20
C ARG A 60 -50.83 18.85 -19.12
N GLN A 61 -51.82 18.56 -18.24
CA GLN A 61 -53.00 17.65 -18.32
C GLN A 61 -53.01 16.54 -19.38
N SER A 62 -53.49 15.30 -19.11
CA SER A 62 -54.72 14.90 -18.39
C SER A 62 -54.76 13.39 -18.01
N ASP A 63 -55.32 13.09 -16.82
CA ASP A 63 -56.30 12.05 -16.41
C ASP A 63 -56.25 10.60 -16.96
N ASN A 64 -56.10 9.57 -16.09
CA ASN A 64 -57.22 8.77 -15.52
C ASN A 64 -56.78 7.51 -14.72
N GLU A 65 -57.25 7.48 -13.45
CA GLU A 65 -57.91 6.40 -12.66
C GLU A 65 -57.41 4.94 -12.49
N GLY A 66 -57.23 4.56 -11.20
CA GLY A 66 -57.83 3.40 -10.49
C GLY A 66 -57.03 2.08 -10.41
N PHE A 67 -57.07 1.22 -9.37
CA PHE A 67 -57.64 1.19 -8.01
C PHE A 67 -57.26 -0.20 -7.37
N ILE A 68 -57.02 -0.28 -6.03
CA ILE A 68 -57.20 -1.41 -5.03
C ILE A 68 -56.50 -2.78 -5.29
N GLY A 69 -55.89 -3.51 -4.33
CA GLY A 69 -55.68 -3.37 -2.87
C GLY A 69 -55.23 -4.70 -2.20
N ASP A 70 -54.87 -4.57 -0.92
CA ASP A 70 -54.84 -5.53 0.21
C ASP A 70 -53.67 -6.53 0.49
N THR A 71 -52.99 -6.23 1.62
CA THR A 71 -52.08 -6.95 2.56
C THR A 71 -52.76 -8.05 3.43
N PRO A 72 -52.13 -8.82 4.40
CA PRO A 72 -50.76 -8.79 4.98
C PRO A 72 -50.02 -10.16 5.34
N GLN A 73 -48.65 -10.12 5.40
CA GLN A 73 -47.62 -10.74 6.31
C GLN A 73 -47.61 -12.24 6.78
N PRO A 74 -46.48 -12.84 7.31
CA PRO A 74 -45.15 -12.31 7.70
C PRO A 74 -43.88 -13.07 7.18
N GLU A 75 -42.72 -12.54 7.59
CA GLU A 75 -41.32 -12.73 7.18
C GLU A 75 -40.64 -14.11 7.42
N LYS A 76 -39.71 -14.47 6.52
CA LYS A 76 -38.43 -15.14 6.81
C LYS A 76 -37.34 -14.57 5.90
N GLY A 77 -36.40 -13.81 6.48
CA GLY A 77 -35.30 -13.17 5.76
C GLY A 77 -34.22 -14.16 5.32
N HIS A 78 -34.08 -14.32 4.01
CA HIS A 78 -32.87 -14.81 3.35
C HIS A 78 -32.09 -13.59 2.85
N GLU A 79 -30.88 -13.35 3.36
CA GLU A 79 -29.95 -12.43 2.70
C GLU A 79 -29.45 -13.13 1.43
N THR A 80 -29.86 -12.62 0.26
CA THR A 80 -29.45 -13.19 -1.03
C THR A 80 -27.98 -12.87 -1.31
N ARG A 81 -27.31 -13.79 -2.01
CA ARG A 81 -25.92 -13.69 -2.49
C ARG A 81 -25.66 -12.44 -3.35
N GLU A 82 -26.73 -11.77 -3.82
CA GLU A 82 -26.70 -10.47 -4.49
C GLU A 82 -26.60 -9.29 -3.50
N GLY A 83 -27.27 -9.34 -2.34
CA GLY A 83 -27.20 -8.27 -1.32
C GLY A 83 -25.85 -8.17 -0.61
N ALA A 84 -25.13 -9.28 -0.44
CA ALA A 84 -23.75 -9.29 0.05
C ALA A 84 -22.75 -8.81 -1.03
N LYS A 85 -23.02 -9.10 -2.31
CA LYS A 85 -22.27 -8.58 -3.45
C LYS A 85 -22.46 -7.07 -3.61
N GLU A 86 -23.68 -6.55 -3.43
CA GLU A 86 -23.98 -5.12 -3.51
C GLU A 86 -23.38 -4.32 -2.34
N LYS A 87 -23.40 -4.85 -1.10
CA LYS A 87 -22.74 -4.21 0.06
C LYS A 87 -21.21 -4.20 -0.04
N TRP A 88 -20.60 -5.22 -0.65
CA TRP A 88 -19.14 -5.30 -0.83
C TRP A 88 -18.67 -4.50 -2.06
N LEU A 89 -19.42 -4.55 -3.16
CA LEU A 89 -19.25 -3.66 -4.32
C LEU A 89 -19.44 -2.20 -3.94
N ALA A 90 -20.35 -1.86 -3.02
CA ALA A 90 -20.48 -0.50 -2.50
C ALA A 90 -19.20 -0.04 -1.78
N GLY A 91 -18.56 -0.88 -0.95
CA GLY A 91 -17.33 -0.51 -0.24
C GLY A 91 -16.10 -0.28 -1.14
N GLU A 92 -15.91 -1.09 -2.19
CA GLU A 92 -14.77 -0.95 -3.11
C GLU A 92 -15.04 0.04 -4.25
N VAL A 93 -16.28 0.12 -4.73
CA VAL A 93 -16.70 1.21 -5.62
C VAL A 93 -16.63 2.53 -4.87
N ASP A 94 -16.98 2.63 -3.59
CA ASP A 94 -16.84 3.88 -2.83
C ASP A 94 -15.38 4.25 -2.56
N THR A 95 -14.44 3.30 -2.52
CA THR A 95 -13.00 3.60 -2.36
C THR A 95 -12.35 4.02 -3.68
N ALA A 96 -12.68 3.36 -4.79
CA ALA A 96 -12.22 3.75 -6.13
C ALA A 96 -12.94 5.03 -6.63
N ARG A 97 -14.23 5.19 -6.34
CA ARG A 97 -15.03 6.40 -6.55
C ARG A 97 -14.70 7.47 -5.50
N ALA A 98 -14.07 7.14 -4.37
CA ALA A 98 -13.44 8.14 -3.50
C ALA A 98 -12.09 8.59 -4.06
N ILE A 99 -11.21 7.71 -4.54
CA ILE A 99 -9.88 8.13 -5.02
C ILE A 99 -9.98 8.81 -6.40
N LEU A 100 -10.67 8.17 -7.35
CA LEU A 100 -10.89 8.72 -8.69
C LEU A 100 -12.09 9.64 -8.73
N GLY A 101 -13.15 9.40 -7.97
CA GLY A 101 -14.29 10.31 -7.92
C GLY A 101 -14.08 11.50 -6.97
N GLN A 102 -13.20 11.48 -5.95
CA GLN A 102 -12.78 12.75 -5.32
C GLN A 102 -11.79 13.50 -6.21
N ALA A 103 -10.94 12.83 -6.99
CA ALA A 103 -10.11 13.53 -7.98
C ALA A 103 -10.98 14.09 -9.12
N TYR A 104 -11.92 13.32 -9.67
CA TYR A 104 -12.80 13.68 -10.78
C TYR A 104 -13.92 14.64 -10.35
N ALA A 105 -14.57 14.42 -9.20
CA ALA A 105 -15.53 15.36 -8.63
C ALA A 105 -14.85 16.61 -8.05
N ALA A 106 -13.62 16.55 -7.53
CA ALA A 106 -12.87 17.78 -7.26
C ALA A 106 -12.48 18.50 -8.54
N ILE A 107 -12.33 17.82 -9.68
CA ILE A 107 -12.05 18.45 -10.99
C ILE A 107 -13.33 19.09 -11.57
N THR A 108 -14.45 18.37 -11.66
CA THR A 108 -15.72 18.92 -12.17
C THR A 108 -16.37 19.91 -11.20
N ASN A 109 -16.36 19.65 -9.89
CA ASN A 109 -16.78 20.64 -8.91
C ASN A 109 -15.73 21.74 -8.73
N SER A 110 -14.45 21.59 -9.08
CA SER A 110 -13.57 22.77 -9.09
C SER A 110 -13.92 23.72 -10.22
N GLU A 111 -14.41 23.26 -11.37
CA GLU A 111 -14.89 24.17 -12.40
C GLU A 111 -16.22 24.83 -11.98
N GLU A 112 -17.18 24.07 -11.48
CA GLU A 112 -18.47 24.62 -11.04
C GLU A 112 -18.41 25.42 -9.73
N ILE A 113 -17.60 25.02 -8.74
CA ILE A 113 -17.38 25.80 -7.50
C ILE A 113 -16.51 27.01 -7.79
N LEU A 114 -15.53 26.96 -8.70
CA LEU A 114 -14.76 28.15 -9.06
C LEU A 114 -15.63 29.10 -9.90
N LEU A 115 -16.52 28.61 -10.78
CA LEU A 115 -17.51 29.43 -11.50
C LEU A 115 -18.61 29.98 -10.58
N ALA A 116 -19.11 29.20 -9.60
CA ALA A 116 -20.11 29.62 -8.63
C ALA A 116 -19.53 30.52 -7.51
N ALA A 117 -18.27 30.32 -7.12
CA ALA A 117 -17.53 31.21 -6.23
C ALA A 117 -17.09 32.50 -6.93
N ILE A 118 -16.99 32.51 -8.26
CA ILE A 118 -16.84 33.73 -9.06
C ILE A 118 -18.15 34.54 -9.09
N GLN A 119 -19.31 33.91 -8.86
CA GLN A 119 -20.63 34.57 -8.85
C GLN A 119 -21.10 35.06 -7.47
N THR A 120 -20.44 34.68 -6.36
CA THR A 120 -20.83 35.11 -5.01
C THR A 120 -19.86 36.18 -4.46
N GLU A 121 -20.26 37.44 -4.67
CA GLU A 121 -19.54 38.65 -4.27
C GLU A 121 -19.32 38.73 -2.76
N SER A 122 -18.14 38.29 -2.28
CA SER A 122 -17.42 38.81 -1.09
C SER A 122 -16.17 37.98 -0.71
N ARG A 123 -15.92 36.83 -1.35
CA ARG A 123 -14.73 35.97 -1.12
C ARG A 123 -13.60 36.12 -2.15
N HIS A 124 -13.71 37.08 -3.07
CA HIS A 124 -12.79 37.27 -4.19
C HIS A 124 -11.33 37.51 -3.78
N VAL A 125 -11.05 38.22 -2.70
CA VAL A 125 -9.68 38.67 -2.40
C VAL A 125 -8.74 37.52 -2.03
N ASN A 126 -9.23 36.47 -1.35
CA ASN A 126 -8.38 35.34 -0.93
C ASN A 126 -8.22 34.27 -2.03
N LEU A 127 -9.26 34.02 -2.82
CA LEU A 127 -9.20 33.07 -3.94
C LEU A 127 -8.40 33.64 -5.12
N GLN A 128 -8.53 34.94 -5.42
CA GLN A 128 -7.71 35.60 -6.45
C GLN A 128 -6.23 35.58 -6.06
N LYS A 129 -5.91 35.93 -4.80
CA LYS A 129 -4.53 35.86 -4.29
C LYS A 129 -3.96 34.44 -4.31
N ALA A 130 -4.77 33.42 -4.00
CA ALA A 130 -4.36 32.03 -4.09
C ALA A 130 -4.12 31.61 -5.55
N ALA A 131 -4.99 32.01 -6.48
CA ALA A 131 -4.86 31.76 -7.90
C ALA A 131 -3.66 32.48 -8.52
N ASP A 132 -3.38 33.72 -8.10
CA ASP A 132 -2.24 34.51 -8.58
C ASP A 132 -0.92 33.95 -8.02
N LYS A 133 -0.87 33.62 -6.73
CA LYS A 133 0.29 32.93 -6.12
C LYS A 133 0.54 31.57 -6.77
N TYR A 134 -0.53 30.87 -7.15
CA TYR A 134 -0.46 29.63 -7.91
C TYR A 134 0.10 29.86 -9.33
N LYS A 135 -0.42 30.84 -10.07
CA LYS A 135 0.07 31.22 -11.40
C LYS A 135 1.54 31.65 -11.37
N ASP A 136 1.96 32.38 -10.34
CA ASP A 136 3.34 32.81 -10.15
C ASP A 136 4.27 31.64 -9.82
N SER A 137 3.83 30.71 -8.97
CA SER A 137 4.57 29.48 -8.68
C SER A 137 4.76 28.63 -9.94
N VAL A 138 3.71 28.49 -10.75
CA VAL A 138 3.75 27.78 -12.05
C VAL A 138 4.65 28.51 -13.05
N ARG A 139 4.59 29.85 -13.12
CA ARG A 139 5.47 30.65 -13.98
C ARG A 139 6.93 30.53 -13.57
N LEU A 140 7.25 30.55 -12.29
CA LEU A 140 8.61 30.43 -11.77
C LEU A 140 9.19 29.03 -12.01
N ILE A 141 8.38 27.98 -11.84
CA ILE A 141 8.76 26.61 -12.19
C ILE A 141 8.99 26.54 -13.71
N ARG A 142 8.05 27.00 -14.55
CA ARG A 142 8.19 26.99 -16.01
C ARG A 142 9.39 27.79 -16.52
N SER A 143 9.73 28.93 -15.89
CA SER A 143 10.88 29.75 -16.30
C SER A 143 12.21 29.09 -15.95
N ARG A 144 12.32 28.45 -14.77
CA ARG A 144 13.48 27.62 -14.39
C ARG A 144 13.63 26.41 -15.31
N LEU A 145 12.50 25.79 -15.68
CA LEU A 145 12.49 24.63 -16.56
C LEU A 145 12.93 24.98 -18.00
N LYS A 146 12.55 26.15 -18.53
CA LYS A 146 12.93 26.62 -19.88
C LYS A 146 14.42 26.88 -20.09
N GLN A 147 15.22 27.03 -19.03
CA GLN A 147 16.66 27.35 -19.13
C GLN A 147 17.56 26.11 -19.13
N SER A 148 17.01 24.90 -19.07
CA SER A 148 17.80 23.66 -18.93
C SER A 148 17.35 22.60 -19.93
N ASN A 149 18.27 21.73 -20.36
CA ASN A 149 17.99 20.59 -21.23
C ASN A 149 17.22 19.52 -20.44
N LEU A 150 15.93 19.73 -20.21
CA LEU A 150 15.08 18.82 -19.44
C LEU A 150 14.65 17.61 -20.27
N PRO A 151 14.30 16.48 -19.61
CA PRO A 151 13.63 15.39 -20.29
C PRO A 151 12.36 15.85 -21.04
N PRO A 152 12.02 15.21 -22.17
CA PRO A 152 10.80 15.46 -22.91
C PRO A 152 9.55 15.38 -22.02
N SER A 153 8.57 16.25 -22.28
CA SER A 153 7.30 16.25 -21.54
C SER A 153 6.11 16.24 -22.50
N PRO A 154 5.11 15.37 -22.29
CA PRO A 154 3.86 15.43 -23.04
C PRO A 154 3.14 16.78 -22.83
N PRO A 155 2.35 17.28 -23.79
CA PRO A 155 1.58 18.51 -23.65
C PRO A 155 0.74 18.50 -22.37
N THR A 156 0.87 19.56 -21.57
CA THR A 156 0.19 19.72 -20.27
C THR A 156 -1.02 20.63 -20.40
N LEU A 157 -2.10 20.33 -19.67
CA LEU A 157 -3.19 21.28 -19.43
C LEU A 157 -2.87 22.21 -18.24
N PRO A 158 -3.39 23.45 -18.23
CA PRO A 158 -3.33 24.30 -17.05
C PRO A 158 -3.90 23.59 -15.83
N LEU A 159 -3.35 23.88 -14.64
CA LEU A 159 -3.74 23.35 -13.34
C LEU A 159 -3.44 21.86 -13.13
N ILE A 160 -3.95 20.98 -13.99
CA ILE A 160 -3.91 19.52 -13.79
C ILE A 160 -2.68 18.83 -14.42
N GLY A 161 -1.92 19.53 -15.26
CA GLY A 161 -0.71 18.98 -15.88
C GLY A 161 -1.04 17.84 -16.85
N ASN A 162 -0.48 16.66 -16.61
CA ASN A 162 -0.66 15.45 -17.42
C ASN A 162 -1.67 14.47 -16.82
N ILE A 163 -2.36 14.79 -15.72
CA ILE A 163 -3.32 13.86 -15.07
C ILE A 163 -4.40 13.36 -16.05
N HIS A 164 -4.88 14.23 -16.94
CA HIS A 164 -5.84 13.89 -18.00
C HIS A 164 -5.36 12.83 -19.01
N GLN A 165 -4.05 12.56 -19.07
CA GLN A 165 -3.44 11.54 -19.94
C GLN A 165 -3.16 10.23 -19.20
N LEU A 166 -3.41 10.19 -17.89
CA LEU A 166 -3.12 9.04 -17.04
C LEU A 166 -4.43 8.31 -16.75
N GLY A 167 -4.50 7.02 -17.11
CA GLY A 167 -5.56 6.14 -16.67
C GLY A 167 -5.37 5.69 -15.23
N GLY A 168 -6.30 4.87 -14.73
CA GLY A 168 -6.19 4.32 -13.37
C GLY A 168 -5.04 3.31 -13.16
N LEU A 169 -4.38 2.87 -14.24
CA LEU A 169 -3.16 2.07 -14.22
C LEU A 169 -1.98 2.95 -14.64
N LEU A 170 -1.28 3.53 -13.66
CA LEU A 170 -0.24 4.52 -13.89
C LEU A 170 0.96 3.94 -14.66
N HIS A 171 1.40 2.72 -14.33
CA HIS A 171 2.52 2.05 -15.00
C HIS A 171 2.28 1.83 -16.50
N ARG A 172 1.05 1.48 -16.89
CA ARG A 172 0.67 1.32 -18.31
C ARG A 172 0.65 2.68 -19.02
N SER A 173 0.03 3.68 -18.40
CA SER A 173 0.00 5.05 -18.94
C SER A 173 1.41 5.62 -19.14
N PHE A 174 2.29 5.38 -18.16
CA PHE A 174 3.70 5.77 -18.23
C PHE A 174 4.48 5.02 -19.31
N ARG A 175 4.22 3.72 -19.52
CA ARG A 175 4.80 2.97 -20.65
C ARG A 175 4.39 3.62 -21.97
N ASP A 176 3.10 3.85 -22.17
CA ASP A 176 2.56 4.35 -23.44
C ASP A 176 3.09 5.77 -23.76
N LEU A 177 3.22 6.62 -22.75
CA LEU A 177 3.88 7.91 -22.88
C LEU A 177 5.38 7.76 -23.17
N SER A 178 6.07 6.83 -22.52
CA SER A 178 7.51 6.59 -22.75
C SER A 178 7.78 6.10 -24.18
N GLN A 179 6.92 5.26 -24.74
CA GLN A 179 7.02 4.82 -26.14
C GLN A 179 6.91 5.98 -27.14
N LYS A 180 6.15 7.02 -26.80
CA LYS A 180 5.96 8.19 -27.67
C LYS A 180 7.04 9.27 -27.50
N TYR A 181 7.47 9.53 -26.27
CA TYR A 181 8.34 10.68 -25.95
C TYR A 181 9.78 10.28 -25.59
N GLY A 182 10.04 8.99 -25.41
CA GLY A 182 11.36 8.44 -25.10
C GLY A 182 11.45 7.77 -23.72
N PRO A 183 12.58 7.11 -23.43
CA PRO A 183 12.77 6.28 -22.24
C PRO A 183 12.88 7.05 -20.91
N ILE A 184 13.01 8.38 -20.97
CA ILE A 184 12.98 9.29 -19.83
C ILE A 184 12.07 10.46 -20.18
N ILE A 185 11.02 10.68 -19.37
CA ILE A 185 10.02 11.72 -19.60
C ILE A 185 9.74 12.48 -18.31
N ILE A 186 9.21 13.70 -18.42
CA ILE A 186 8.60 14.42 -17.31
C ILE A 186 7.09 14.43 -17.50
N VAL A 187 6.38 13.97 -16.47
CA VAL A 187 4.93 14.11 -16.31
C VAL A 187 4.62 15.03 -15.13
N HIS A 188 3.55 15.80 -15.23
CA HIS A 188 3.14 16.78 -14.23
C HIS A 188 1.87 16.32 -13.55
N PHE A 189 1.94 16.10 -12.24
CA PHE A 189 0.77 15.83 -11.41
C PHE A 189 0.34 17.16 -10.82
N GLY A 190 -0.56 17.84 -11.53
CA GLY A 190 -0.82 19.25 -11.28
C GLY A 190 0.46 20.10 -11.44
N PRO A 191 0.87 20.89 -10.44
CA PRO A 191 2.12 21.66 -10.48
C PRO A 191 3.38 20.83 -10.19
N VAL A 192 3.25 19.55 -9.79
CA VAL A 192 4.37 18.72 -9.34
C VAL A 192 5.00 17.98 -10.53
N PRO A 193 6.26 18.27 -10.92
CA PRO A 193 6.95 17.49 -11.94
C PRO A 193 7.46 16.15 -11.36
N ILE A 194 7.28 15.08 -12.13
CA ILE A 194 7.76 13.73 -11.84
C ILE A 194 8.50 13.23 -13.08
N VAL A 195 9.75 12.84 -12.90
CA VAL A 195 10.53 12.15 -13.93
C VAL A 195 10.15 10.68 -13.91
N VAL A 196 9.80 10.13 -15.06
CA VAL A 196 9.50 8.71 -15.24
C VAL A 196 10.57 8.11 -16.13
N VAL A 197 11.10 6.96 -15.70
CA VAL A 197 12.17 6.24 -16.41
C VAL A 197 11.70 4.82 -16.73
N SER A 198 11.86 4.44 -18.00
CA SER A 198 11.39 3.16 -18.54
C SER A 198 12.51 2.42 -19.29
N SER A 199 13.79 2.72 -19.01
CA SER A 199 14.95 2.06 -19.63
C SER A 199 15.95 1.56 -18.58
N PRO A 200 16.52 0.36 -18.76
CA PRO A 200 17.51 -0.20 -17.82
C PRO A 200 18.79 0.65 -17.75
N ALA A 201 19.27 1.18 -18.88
CA ALA A 201 20.50 1.98 -18.92
C ALA A 201 20.35 3.31 -18.15
N ILE A 202 19.16 3.93 -18.21
CA ILE A 202 18.87 5.15 -17.45
C ILE A 202 18.62 4.82 -15.98
N ALA A 203 17.92 3.71 -15.69
CA ALA A 203 17.72 3.21 -14.34
C ALA A 203 19.06 2.92 -13.65
N GLU A 204 20.06 2.40 -14.38
CA GLU A 204 21.43 2.21 -13.88
C GLU A 204 22.11 3.52 -13.49
N GLN A 205 21.99 4.56 -14.34
CA GLN A 205 22.54 5.88 -14.00
C GLN A 205 21.95 6.44 -12.71
N ILE A 206 20.66 6.18 -12.44
CA ILE A 206 19.94 6.70 -11.27
C ILE A 206 20.19 5.86 -10.02
N MET A 207 20.15 4.52 -10.14
CA MET A 207 20.16 3.62 -8.99
C MET A 207 21.54 3.08 -8.64
N LYS A 208 22.52 3.19 -9.54
CA LYS A 208 23.92 2.81 -9.28
C LYS A 208 24.89 3.97 -9.42
N THR A 209 24.93 4.63 -10.59
CA THR A 209 25.97 5.63 -10.87
C THR A 209 25.82 6.89 -10.02
N HIS A 210 24.60 7.41 -9.90
CA HIS A 210 24.27 8.59 -9.11
C HIS A 210 23.40 8.24 -7.89
N ASP A 211 23.50 7.01 -7.38
CA ASP A 211 22.59 6.43 -6.39
C ASP A 211 22.38 7.33 -5.16
N LEU A 212 23.44 8.00 -4.70
CA LEU A 212 23.45 8.91 -3.57
C LEU A 212 22.56 10.14 -3.80
N VAL A 213 22.54 10.67 -5.03
CA VAL A 213 21.71 11.82 -5.39
C VAL A 213 20.23 11.46 -5.36
N PHE A 214 19.88 10.24 -5.80
CA PHE A 214 18.50 9.74 -5.89
C PHE A 214 18.11 8.87 -4.68
N ALA A 215 18.82 9.03 -3.56
CA ALA A 215 18.62 8.20 -2.38
C ALA A 215 17.47 8.67 -1.48
N ASN A 216 16.95 9.88 -1.65
CA ASN A 216 15.82 10.38 -0.87
C ASN A 216 14.50 9.80 -1.40
N ARG A 217 13.46 9.92 -0.56
CA ARG A 217 12.07 9.62 -0.90
C ARG A 217 11.25 10.90 -0.71
N PRO A 218 10.22 11.15 -1.53
CA PRO A 218 9.28 12.23 -1.25
C PRO A 218 8.49 11.89 0.01
N MET A 219 8.45 12.81 0.97
CA MET A 219 7.70 12.63 2.22
C MET A 219 6.26 13.12 2.03
N MET A 220 5.32 12.17 1.91
CA MET A 220 3.89 12.44 1.75
C MET A 220 3.23 12.76 3.09
N THR A 221 2.08 13.43 3.07
CA THR A 221 1.32 13.77 4.29
C THR A 221 0.94 12.51 5.08
N SER A 222 0.50 11.45 4.39
CA SER A 222 0.12 10.17 5.00
C SER A 222 1.29 9.47 5.68
N THR A 223 2.44 9.34 5.01
CA THR A 223 3.66 8.74 5.58
C THR A 223 4.17 9.55 6.77
N LYS A 224 4.10 10.88 6.72
CA LYS A 224 4.51 11.72 7.87
C LYS A 224 3.65 11.50 9.11
N ILE A 225 2.33 11.33 8.93
CA ILE A 225 1.40 11.15 10.04
C ILE A 225 1.51 9.74 10.64
N ILE A 226 1.61 8.72 9.79
CA ILE A 226 1.59 7.31 10.22
C ILE A 226 2.98 6.83 10.68
N LEU A 227 4.06 7.27 10.01
CA LEU A 227 5.44 6.83 10.29
C LEU A 227 6.23 7.86 11.10
N TYR A 228 5.58 8.52 12.06
CA TYR A 228 6.25 9.38 13.05
C TYR A 228 7.16 10.47 12.45
N GLY A 229 6.70 11.14 11.38
CA GLY A 229 7.49 12.14 10.67
C GLY A 229 8.50 11.55 9.67
N CYS A 230 8.32 10.30 9.26
CA CYS A 230 9.22 9.51 8.44
C CYS A 230 10.59 9.29 9.13
N VAL A 231 10.55 8.72 10.33
CA VAL A 231 11.75 8.26 11.06
C VAL A 231 11.95 6.74 10.89
N ASP A 232 11.35 6.19 9.85
CA ASP A 232 11.35 4.78 9.42
C ASP A 232 12.50 4.47 8.42
N VAL A 233 12.63 3.23 7.94
CA VAL A 233 13.68 2.89 6.95
C VAL A 233 13.20 3.07 5.50
N GLY A 234 11.90 2.99 5.25
CA GLY A 234 11.27 3.12 3.93
C GLY A 234 11.39 4.52 3.33
N PHE A 235 10.98 5.55 4.10
CA PHE A 235 10.71 6.92 3.66
C PHE A 235 11.61 7.99 4.30
N ALA A 236 12.32 7.69 5.39
CA ALA A 236 13.21 8.67 6.00
C ALA A 236 14.25 9.20 4.99
N PRO A 237 14.60 10.50 5.03
CA PRO A 237 15.64 11.07 4.17
C PRO A 237 16.98 10.36 4.36
N TYR A 238 17.77 10.30 3.30
CA TYR A 238 19.11 9.76 3.39
C TYR A 238 19.97 10.59 4.34
N SER A 239 20.52 9.92 5.34
CA SER A 239 21.32 10.49 6.41
C SER A 239 22.15 9.38 7.07
N GLU A 240 23.08 9.75 7.95
CA GLU A 240 23.78 8.76 8.78
C GLU A 240 22.80 7.96 9.63
N LYS A 241 21.78 8.63 10.18
CA LYS A 241 20.71 7.98 10.94
C LYS A 241 19.96 6.93 10.12
N TRP A 242 19.60 7.26 8.88
CA TRP A 242 18.97 6.28 7.97
C TRP A 242 19.91 5.11 7.66
N ARG A 243 21.22 5.33 7.52
CA ARG A 243 22.20 4.23 7.29
C ARG A 243 22.25 3.27 8.47
N GLN A 244 22.18 3.79 9.70
CA GLN A 244 22.10 2.98 10.91
C GLN A 244 20.81 2.15 10.94
N LEU A 245 19.64 2.77 10.72
CA LEU A 245 18.36 2.04 10.63
C LEU A 245 18.41 0.96 9.57
N ARG A 246 18.94 1.29 8.38
CA ARG A 246 19.13 0.35 7.28
C ARG A 246 20.05 -0.81 7.67
N LYS A 247 21.14 -0.54 8.38
CA LYS A 247 22.07 -1.55 8.90
C LYS A 247 21.34 -2.50 9.85
N ILE A 248 20.61 -1.97 10.84
CA ILE A 248 19.81 -2.77 11.78
C ILE A 248 18.85 -3.70 11.01
N CYS A 249 18.12 -3.17 10.03
CA CYS A 249 17.22 -3.99 9.22
C CYS A 249 17.95 -5.14 8.51
N ILE A 250 19.09 -4.89 7.85
CA ILE A 250 19.76 -5.94 7.05
C ILE A 250 20.61 -6.91 7.87
N THR A 251 21.12 -6.51 9.05
CA THR A 251 22.00 -7.36 9.85
C THR A 251 21.25 -8.08 10.97
N GLU A 252 20.31 -7.40 11.63
CA GLU A 252 19.64 -7.91 12.83
C GLU A 252 18.27 -8.53 12.54
N LEU A 253 17.47 -7.90 11.68
CA LEU A 253 16.06 -8.27 11.44
C LEU A 253 15.88 -9.17 10.20
N LEU A 254 16.45 -8.77 9.06
CA LEU A 254 16.19 -9.39 7.75
C LEU A 254 17.45 -10.07 7.17
N SER A 255 18.44 -10.38 8.02
CA SER A 255 19.58 -11.17 7.61
C SER A 255 19.17 -12.61 7.30
N VAL A 256 19.88 -13.26 6.38
CA VAL A 256 19.61 -14.67 6.03
C VAL A 256 19.59 -15.57 7.27
N LYS A 257 20.48 -15.31 8.24
CA LYS A 257 20.51 -16.03 9.51
C LYS A 257 19.21 -15.84 10.30
N ARG A 258 18.77 -14.58 10.51
CA ARG A 258 17.54 -14.29 11.25
C ARG A 258 16.31 -14.84 10.54
N VAL A 259 16.23 -14.71 9.21
CA VAL A 259 15.10 -15.27 8.45
C VAL A 259 14.99 -16.78 8.65
N LYS A 260 16.11 -17.51 8.72
CA LYS A 260 16.12 -18.95 9.00
C LYS A 260 15.61 -19.32 10.40
N THR A 261 15.77 -18.46 11.42
CA THR A 261 15.25 -18.77 12.76
C THR A 261 13.71 -18.79 12.80
N PHE A 262 13.06 -18.05 11.88
CA PHE A 262 11.60 -18.08 11.72
C PHE A 262 11.06 -19.22 10.85
N LYS A 263 11.91 -20.17 10.44
CA LYS A 263 11.49 -21.34 9.65
C LYS A 263 10.29 -22.04 10.29
N ARG A 264 10.39 -22.35 11.59
CA ARG A 264 9.31 -23.03 12.34
C ARG A 264 7.99 -22.27 12.26
N VAL A 265 8.03 -20.94 12.39
CA VAL A 265 6.83 -20.10 12.31
C VAL A 265 6.18 -20.23 10.93
N ARG A 266 6.97 -20.13 9.85
CA ARG A 266 6.44 -20.25 8.49
C ARG A 266 5.87 -21.63 8.21
N GLU A 267 6.57 -22.70 8.61
CA GLU A 267 6.08 -24.07 8.41
C GLU A 267 4.80 -24.37 9.18
N GLU A 268 4.67 -23.86 10.41
CA GLU A 268 3.44 -24.01 11.20
C GLU A 268 2.25 -23.27 10.56
N GLU A 269 2.43 -22.01 10.16
CA GLU A 269 1.33 -21.25 9.53
C GLU A 269 0.94 -21.82 8.16
N VAL A 270 1.92 -22.31 7.38
CA VAL A 270 1.65 -22.99 6.10
C VAL A 270 0.92 -24.30 6.33
N ALA A 271 1.25 -25.06 7.36
CA ALA A 271 0.51 -26.27 7.72
C ALA A 271 -0.94 -25.94 8.07
N CYS A 272 -1.18 -24.90 8.90
CA CYS A 272 -2.54 -24.45 9.21
C CYS A 272 -3.32 -24.02 7.95
N MET A 273 -2.67 -23.33 7.01
CA MET A 273 -3.27 -22.99 5.71
C MET A 273 -3.66 -24.26 4.93
N VAL A 274 -2.76 -25.24 4.81
CA VAL A 274 -3.01 -26.50 4.09
C VAL A 274 -4.18 -27.28 4.72
N GLU A 275 -4.23 -27.36 6.05
CA GLU A 275 -5.34 -28.00 6.78
C GLU A 275 -6.68 -27.30 6.50
N SER A 276 -6.70 -25.96 6.52
CA SER A 276 -7.90 -25.16 6.20
C SER A 276 -8.39 -25.38 4.76
N ILE A 277 -7.45 -25.44 3.80
CA ILE A 277 -7.76 -25.72 2.39
C ILE A 277 -8.33 -27.13 2.25
N HIS A 278 -7.76 -28.13 2.92
CA HIS A 278 -8.24 -29.51 2.86
C HIS A 278 -9.64 -29.68 3.45
N GLY A 279 -9.92 -29.00 4.57
CA GLY A 279 -11.27 -28.92 5.12
C GLY A 279 -12.27 -28.37 4.10
N SER A 280 -11.91 -27.30 3.40
CA SER A 280 -12.74 -26.71 2.33
C SER A 280 -12.88 -27.60 1.10
N SER A 281 -11.82 -28.33 0.76
CA SER A 281 -11.75 -29.25 -0.39
C SER A 281 -12.72 -30.41 -0.26
N SER A 282 -12.85 -30.99 0.96
CA SER A 282 -13.82 -32.05 1.24
C SER A 282 -15.29 -31.66 0.94
N LEU A 283 -15.57 -30.35 0.90
CA LEU A 283 -16.87 -29.76 0.64
C LEU A 283 -17.01 -29.21 -0.79
N GLY A 284 -15.94 -29.25 -1.60
CA GLY A 284 -15.92 -28.68 -2.95
C GLY A 284 -16.11 -27.16 -2.98
N ILE A 285 -15.78 -26.46 -1.89
CA ILE A 285 -16.04 -25.03 -1.74
C ILE A 285 -14.90 -24.24 -2.40
N PRO A 286 -15.21 -23.27 -3.30
CA PRO A 286 -14.22 -22.33 -3.80
C PRO A 286 -13.58 -21.52 -2.66
N ILE A 287 -12.26 -21.41 -2.69
CA ILE A 287 -11.49 -20.58 -1.77
C ILE A 287 -11.12 -19.26 -2.44
N ASP A 288 -11.14 -18.19 -1.66
CA ASP A 288 -10.54 -16.92 -2.03
C ASP A 288 -9.03 -16.99 -1.78
N VAL A 289 -8.27 -17.18 -2.86
CA VAL A 289 -6.82 -17.35 -2.80
C VAL A 289 -6.14 -16.06 -2.33
N ALA A 290 -6.67 -14.89 -2.71
CA ALA A 290 -6.11 -13.60 -2.32
C ALA A 290 -6.23 -13.38 -0.81
N ALA A 291 -7.43 -13.58 -0.26
CA ALA A 291 -7.68 -13.44 1.17
C ALA A 291 -6.86 -14.45 1.98
N MET A 292 -6.82 -15.71 1.55
CA MET A 292 -6.05 -16.77 2.21
C MET A 292 -4.54 -16.47 2.25
N LEU A 293 -3.95 -16.05 1.13
CA LEU A 293 -2.52 -15.70 1.07
C LEU A 293 -2.19 -14.44 1.86
N HIS A 294 -3.11 -13.48 1.90
CA HIS A 294 -2.98 -12.28 2.72
C HIS A 294 -2.99 -12.62 4.21
N ASP A 295 -3.97 -13.42 4.65
CA ASP A 295 -4.09 -13.84 6.05
C ASP A 295 -2.86 -14.64 6.49
N LEU A 296 -2.39 -15.58 5.67
CA LEU A 296 -1.15 -16.32 5.93
C LEU A 296 0.06 -15.39 6.08
N SER A 297 0.23 -14.44 5.13
CA SER A 297 1.36 -13.50 5.17
C SER A 297 1.30 -12.60 6.41
N ASN A 298 0.10 -12.18 6.81
CA ASN A 298 -0.14 -11.41 8.02
C ASN A 298 0.19 -12.22 9.28
N ASP A 299 -0.26 -13.46 9.38
CA ASP A 299 -0.03 -14.31 10.56
C ASP A 299 1.45 -14.62 10.76
N ILE A 300 2.17 -14.93 9.67
CA ILE A 300 3.62 -15.10 9.70
C ILE A 300 4.29 -13.82 10.22
N LEU A 301 3.92 -12.64 9.72
CA LEU A 301 4.50 -11.37 10.17
C LEU A 301 4.12 -11.01 11.60
N CYS A 302 2.88 -11.22 12.03
CA CYS A 302 2.47 -11.06 13.41
C CYS A 302 3.35 -11.88 14.35
N ARG A 303 3.59 -13.15 14.04
CA ARG A 303 4.44 -14.03 14.86
C ARG A 303 5.92 -13.64 14.79
N CYS A 304 6.47 -13.29 13.63
CA CYS A 304 7.89 -12.94 13.48
C CYS A 304 8.23 -11.55 14.02
N VAL A 305 7.29 -10.60 13.94
CA VAL A 305 7.51 -9.20 14.30
C VAL A 305 7.03 -8.91 15.72
N LEU A 306 5.82 -9.34 16.07
CA LEU A 306 5.15 -9.02 17.34
C LEU A 306 5.22 -10.19 18.36
N GLY A 307 5.68 -11.37 17.93
CA GLY A 307 5.84 -12.56 18.78
C GLY A 307 4.57 -13.37 18.99
N ARG A 308 3.42 -12.95 18.46
CA ARG A 308 2.15 -13.68 18.57
C ARG A 308 1.25 -13.48 17.36
N LYS A 309 0.36 -14.45 17.14
CA LYS A 309 -0.73 -14.39 16.16
C LYS A 309 -1.95 -13.69 16.78
N TYR A 310 -2.68 -12.91 15.97
CA TYR A 310 -3.85 -12.14 16.43
C TYR A 310 -5.16 -12.58 15.77
N SER A 311 -5.12 -13.38 14.70
CA SER A 311 -6.34 -13.86 14.02
C SER A 311 -7.17 -14.83 14.86
N ASP A 312 -6.51 -15.58 15.77
CA ASP A 312 -7.12 -16.66 16.55
C ASP A 312 -7.51 -16.21 17.97
N ASP A 313 -7.31 -14.93 18.30
CA ASP A 313 -7.60 -14.39 19.62
C ASP A 313 -9.08 -13.94 19.72
N ASP A 314 -9.95 -14.88 20.10
CA ASP A 314 -11.37 -14.63 20.34
C ASP A 314 -11.64 -13.60 21.46
N GLY A 315 -10.63 -13.31 22.31
CA GLY A 315 -10.74 -12.41 23.46
C GLY A 315 -10.42 -10.94 23.16
N ASP A 316 -9.57 -10.65 22.17
CA ASP A 316 -9.11 -9.29 21.84
C ASP A 316 -9.34 -8.92 20.36
N LYS A 317 -10.62 -8.93 19.97
CA LYS A 317 -11.07 -8.54 18.62
C LYS A 317 -10.59 -7.14 18.19
N ARG A 318 -10.32 -6.25 19.15
CA ARG A 318 -9.83 -4.89 18.86
C ARG A 318 -8.37 -4.94 18.40
N SER A 319 -7.51 -5.67 19.11
CA SER A 319 -6.13 -5.88 18.67
C SER A 319 -6.06 -6.64 17.36
N ALA A 320 -6.94 -7.61 17.14
CA ALA A 320 -7.05 -8.32 15.87
C ALA A 320 -7.43 -7.39 14.71
N ASP A 321 -8.42 -6.51 14.90
CA ASP A 321 -8.79 -5.50 13.90
C ASP A 321 -7.65 -4.53 13.61
N ILE A 322 -6.96 -4.03 14.65
CA ILE A 322 -5.82 -3.12 14.46
C ILE A 322 -4.66 -3.83 13.74
N ALA A 323 -4.33 -5.06 14.13
CA ALA A 323 -3.28 -5.86 13.48
C ALA A 323 -3.62 -6.10 12.00
N LYS A 324 -4.86 -6.46 11.68
CA LYS A 324 -5.33 -6.54 10.29
C LYS A 324 -5.22 -5.19 9.59
N ARG A 325 -5.52 -4.08 10.27
CA ARG A 325 -5.42 -2.74 9.68
C ARG A 325 -3.99 -2.24 9.48
N LEU A 326 -2.99 -2.82 10.15
CA LEU A 326 -1.56 -2.57 9.83
C LEU A 326 -1.21 -2.97 8.39
N THR A 327 -2.04 -3.80 7.77
CA THR A 327 -1.88 -4.30 6.40
C THR A 327 -2.81 -3.61 5.40
N THR A 328 -3.73 -2.74 5.84
CA THR A 328 -4.75 -2.19 4.94
C THR A 328 -4.14 -1.25 3.90
N LYS A 329 -4.35 -1.65 2.63
CA LYS A 329 -3.85 -1.06 1.40
C LYS A 329 -4.13 0.45 1.30
N SER A 330 -3.05 1.17 1.01
CA SER A 330 -2.96 2.59 0.66
C SER A 330 -2.90 3.60 1.82
N LEU A 331 -1.70 4.16 1.99
CA LEU A 331 -1.49 5.51 2.48
C LEU A 331 -1.91 6.50 1.38
N PRO A 332 -3.12 7.12 1.44
CA PRO A 332 -3.62 7.92 0.33
C PRO A 332 -2.73 9.15 0.09
N MET A 333 -2.63 9.57 -1.17
CA MET A 333 -2.10 10.89 -1.50
C MET A 333 -3.11 11.95 -1.06
N SER A 334 -2.62 13.00 -0.42
CA SER A 334 -3.44 14.13 0.02
C SER A 334 -3.42 15.25 -1.04
N PHE A 335 -4.41 16.15 -1.02
CA PHE A 335 -4.41 17.37 -1.84
C PHE A 335 -3.16 18.19 -1.61
N SER A 336 -2.65 18.28 -0.37
CA SER A 336 -1.37 18.94 -0.06
C SER A 336 -0.14 18.34 -0.77
N ASP A 337 -0.18 17.06 -1.13
CA ASP A 337 0.93 16.36 -1.81
C ASP A 337 0.99 16.71 -3.30
N LEU A 338 -0.15 17.03 -3.90
CA LEU A 338 -0.31 17.40 -5.32
C LEU A 338 -0.40 18.92 -5.52
N PHE A 339 -1.13 19.61 -4.65
CA PHE A 339 -1.49 21.01 -4.71
C PHE A 339 -1.29 21.64 -3.32
N SER A 340 -0.07 22.08 -3.02
CA SER A 340 0.26 22.66 -1.71
C SER A 340 -0.65 23.82 -1.28
N SER A 341 -1.15 24.62 -2.22
CA SER A 341 -2.11 25.72 -1.96
C SER A 341 -3.52 25.24 -1.59
N LEU A 342 -3.87 23.99 -1.93
CA LEU A 342 -5.16 23.37 -1.64
C LEU A 342 -5.12 22.41 -0.44
N GLY A 343 -4.05 22.42 0.36
CA GLY A 343 -3.93 21.54 1.53
C GLY A 343 -5.05 21.73 2.59
N TRP A 344 -5.78 22.84 2.56
CA TRP A 344 -6.97 23.02 3.41
C TRP A 344 -8.09 22.02 3.07
N LEU A 345 -8.16 21.53 1.83
CA LEU A 345 -9.11 20.49 1.41
C LEU A 345 -8.85 19.16 2.12
N ASP A 346 -7.62 18.87 2.54
CA ASP A 346 -7.32 17.64 3.29
C ASP A 346 -8.02 17.63 4.65
N THR A 347 -8.19 18.82 5.24
CA THR A 347 -8.95 18.98 6.48
C THR A 347 -10.45 18.90 6.20
N LEU A 348 -10.92 19.57 5.14
CA LEU A 348 -12.33 19.59 4.75
C LEU A 348 -12.87 18.19 4.40
N THR A 349 -12.10 17.39 3.66
CA THR A 349 -12.45 16.01 3.24
C THR A 349 -12.30 14.98 4.36
N GLY A 350 -11.84 15.41 5.54
CA GLY A 350 -11.61 14.56 6.70
C GLY A 350 -10.42 13.61 6.59
N VAL A 351 -9.62 13.67 5.50
CA VAL A 351 -8.46 12.79 5.28
C VAL A 351 -7.46 12.91 6.42
N ILE A 352 -7.12 14.14 6.85
CA ILE A 352 -6.21 14.36 7.99
C ILE A 352 -6.78 13.78 9.28
N GLY A 353 -8.08 13.92 9.51
CA GLY A 353 -8.76 13.38 10.68
C GLY A 353 -8.66 11.86 10.75
N ARG A 354 -8.96 11.17 9.63
CA ARG A 354 -8.86 9.71 9.51
C ARG A 354 -7.42 9.20 9.68
N LEU A 355 -6.45 9.88 9.06
CA LEU A 355 -5.02 9.55 9.21
C LEU A 355 -4.56 9.71 10.67
N LYS A 356 -4.91 10.81 11.33
CA LYS A 356 -4.56 11.03 12.75
C LYS A 356 -5.24 10.03 13.68
N LYS A 357 -6.49 9.66 13.40
CA LYS A 357 -7.19 8.60 14.16
C LYS A 357 -6.45 7.27 14.03
N THR A 358 -6.13 6.86 12.80
CA THR A 358 -5.39 5.63 12.52
C THR A 358 -4.00 5.65 13.16
N ALA A 359 -3.26 6.76 13.05
CA ALA A 359 -1.95 6.92 13.69
C ALA A 359 -2.04 6.73 15.20
N ARG A 360 -3.07 7.28 15.86
CA ARG A 360 -3.28 7.10 17.31
C ARG A 360 -3.61 5.65 17.67
N GLU A 361 -4.41 4.96 16.85
CA GLU A 361 -4.76 3.56 17.07
C GLU A 361 -3.52 2.67 16.98
N PHE A 362 -2.69 2.88 15.95
CA PHE A 362 -1.40 2.19 15.81
C PHE A 362 -0.44 2.53 16.95
N ASP A 363 -0.37 3.81 17.33
CA ASP A 363 0.51 4.25 18.41
C ASP A 363 0.19 3.57 19.74
N LEU A 364 -1.09 3.56 20.12
CA LEU A 364 -1.57 2.89 21.35
C LEU A 364 -1.32 1.38 21.31
N PHE A 365 -1.58 0.74 20.17
CA PHE A 365 -1.37 -0.70 20.00
C PHE A 365 0.11 -1.09 20.11
N LEU A 366 0.99 -0.35 19.43
CA LEU A 366 2.43 -0.59 19.49
C LEU A 366 3.00 -0.25 20.86
N ASP A 367 2.49 0.78 21.54
CA ASP A 367 2.88 1.07 22.92
C ASP A 367 2.52 -0.05 23.88
N GLN A 368 1.30 -0.60 23.75
CA GLN A 368 0.88 -1.76 24.53
C GLN A 368 1.83 -2.95 24.32
N ILE A 369 2.16 -3.28 23.06
CA ILE A 369 3.07 -4.40 22.74
C ILE A 369 4.46 -4.16 23.34
N ILE A 370 4.99 -2.93 23.21
CA ILE A 370 6.31 -2.59 23.75
C ILE A 370 6.30 -2.67 25.29
N GLU A 371 5.26 -2.16 25.95
CA GLU A 371 5.13 -2.19 27.42
C GLU A 371 4.96 -3.61 27.95
N GLU A 372 4.10 -4.42 27.31
CA GLU A 372 3.96 -5.85 27.59
C GLU A 372 5.33 -6.53 27.51
N ARG A 373 6.11 -6.26 26.45
CA ARG A 373 7.42 -6.90 26.28
C ARG A 373 8.45 -6.46 27.31
N ILE A 374 8.54 -5.17 27.61
CA ILE A 374 9.43 -4.63 28.64
C ILE A 374 9.11 -5.28 30.00
N SER A 375 7.83 -5.46 30.33
CA SER A 375 7.41 -6.07 31.59
C SER A 375 7.81 -7.55 31.70
N GLN A 376 7.69 -8.32 30.61
CA GLN A 376 7.97 -9.75 30.55
C GLN A 376 9.47 -10.07 30.55
N ARG A 377 10.30 -9.20 29.97
CA ARG A 377 11.77 -9.38 29.87
C ARG A 377 12.46 -9.48 31.24
N THR A 378 11.84 -8.93 32.28
CA THR A 378 12.30 -9.06 33.68
C THR A 378 12.24 -10.50 34.22
N ARG A 379 11.66 -11.45 33.47
CA ARG A 379 11.33 -12.80 33.98
C ARG A 379 11.93 -13.99 33.22
N HIS A 380 12.53 -13.84 32.04
CA HIS A 380 13.14 -14.97 31.32
C HIS A 380 14.30 -14.56 30.40
N ASP A 381 15.39 -15.33 30.45
CA ASP A 381 16.53 -15.25 29.54
C ASP A 381 16.26 -16.19 28.35
N THR A 382 15.64 -15.67 27.27
CA THR A 382 15.34 -16.43 26.05
C THR A 382 16.53 -16.44 25.11
N THR A 383 16.69 -17.54 24.36
CA THR A 383 17.79 -17.67 23.39
C THR A 383 17.62 -16.67 22.24
N ASP A 384 18.72 -16.26 21.58
CA ASP A 384 18.63 -15.26 20.50
C ASP A 384 17.78 -15.72 19.31
N ASP A 385 17.67 -17.04 19.10
CA ASP A 385 16.89 -17.66 18.02
C ASP A 385 15.38 -17.66 18.30
N GLU A 386 14.96 -17.46 19.55
CA GLU A 386 13.54 -17.34 19.96
C GLU A 386 13.03 -15.90 19.94
N LYS A 387 13.90 -14.92 19.69
CA LYS A 387 13.56 -13.49 19.72
C LYS A 387 12.89 -13.04 18.43
N ASP A 388 11.80 -12.31 18.57
CA ASP A 388 11.13 -11.59 17.49
C ASP A 388 11.76 -10.21 17.25
N PHE A 389 11.21 -9.46 16.29
CA PHE A 389 11.76 -8.14 15.95
C PHE A 389 11.59 -7.12 17.06
N VAL A 390 10.50 -7.16 17.83
CA VAL A 390 10.32 -6.26 18.97
C VAL A 390 11.42 -6.50 20.01
N ASP A 391 11.75 -7.76 20.33
CA ASP A 391 12.85 -8.07 21.26
C ASP A 391 14.20 -7.52 20.81
N VAL A 392 14.51 -7.70 19.52
CA VAL A 392 15.76 -7.26 18.90
C VAL A 392 15.84 -5.74 18.90
N LEU A 393 14.77 -5.05 18.48
CA LEU A 393 14.71 -3.60 18.44
C LEU A 393 14.79 -2.98 19.84
N LEU A 394 14.12 -3.57 20.84
CA LEU A 394 14.19 -3.10 22.23
C LEU A 394 15.57 -3.34 22.85
N ARG A 395 16.27 -4.43 22.50
CA ARG A 395 17.67 -4.63 22.89
C ARG A 395 18.54 -3.50 22.35
N ILE A 396 18.48 -3.23 21.05
CA ILE A 396 19.30 -2.20 20.39
C ILE A 396 18.98 -0.80 20.92
N HIS A 397 17.70 -0.50 21.16
CA HIS A 397 17.26 0.75 21.78
C HIS A 397 17.93 1.00 23.15
N GLN A 398 18.15 -0.06 23.93
CA GLN A 398 18.75 0.00 25.26
C GLN A 398 20.29 0.02 25.23
N GLU A 399 20.91 -0.68 24.27
CA GLU A 399 22.37 -0.83 24.18
C GLU A 399 23.08 0.34 23.49
N GLU A 400 22.46 0.98 22.48
CA GLU A 400 23.12 2.03 21.67
C GLU A 400 22.96 3.47 22.22
N ASP A 401 22.87 3.64 23.55
CA ASP A 401 22.88 4.94 24.25
C ASP A 401 21.95 6.01 23.63
N GLY A 402 20.74 5.59 23.23
CA GLY A 402 19.71 6.48 22.69
C GLY A 402 19.79 6.79 21.19
N ASN A 403 20.65 6.10 20.43
CA ASN A 403 20.67 6.26 18.97
C ASN A 403 19.32 5.88 18.35
N LEU A 404 18.73 4.73 18.70
CA LEU A 404 17.39 4.34 18.25
C LEU A 404 16.34 4.92 19.21
N THR A 405 15.34 5.65 18.73
CA THR A 405 14.24 6.16 19.59
C THR A 405 13.08 5.18 19.64
N ARG A 406 12.17 5.34 20.62
CA ARG A 406 10.91 4.56 20.66
C ARG A 406 10.09 4.75 19.38
N ASP A 407 10.04 5.96 18.84
CA ASP A 407 9.37 6.25 17.57
C ASP A 407 10.05 5.52 16.40
N ASN A 408 11.39 5.40 16.39
CA ASN A 408 12.06 4.56 15.39
C ASN A 408 11.66 3.10 15.51
N VAL A 409 11.56 2.56 16.74
CA VAL A 409 11.13 1.16 16.96
C VAL A 409 9.73 0.95 16.40
N LYS A 410 8.76 1.81 16.75
CA LYS A 410 7.39 1.72 16.24
C LYS A 410 7.34 1.86 14.72
N ALA A 411 8.07 2.82 14.16
CA ALA A 411 8.10 3.06 12.72
C ALA A 411 8.72 1.89 11.94
N LEU A 412 9.76 1.24 12.48
CA LEU A 412 10.35 0.04 11.88
C LEU A 412 9.40 -1.16 11.94
N ILE A 413 8.61 -1.31 13.01
CA ILE A 413 7.58 -2.34 13.10
C ILE A 413 6.53 -2.12 12.00
N LEU A 414 6.02 -0.89 11.85
CA LEU A 414 5.06 -0.52 10.81
C LEU A 414 5.61 -0.79 9.39
N ASP A 415 6.88 -0.49 9.14
CA ASP A 415 7.53 -0.79 7.86
C ASP A 415 7.46 -2.29 7.51
N MET A 416 7.59 -3.20 8.48
CA MET A 416 7.54 -4.64 8.21
C MET A 416 6.15 -5.09 7.74
N PHE A 417 5.09 -4.55 8.34
CA PHE A 417 3.72 -4.87 7.96
C PHE A 417 3.34 -4.26 6.61
N PHE A 418 3.57 -2.96 6.42
CA PHE A 418 3.24 -2.28 5.16
C PHE A 418 4.02 -2.83 3.96
N ALA A 419 5.26 -3.27 4.15
CA ALA A 419 6.08 -3.76 3.06
C ALA A 419 5.94 -5.27 2.82
N GLY A 420 5.63 -6.06 3.86
CA GLY A 420 5.82 -7.51 3.81
C GLY A 420 4.55 -8.34 3.54
N VAL A 421 3.36 -7.87 3.95
CA VAL A 421 2.11 -8.63 3.81
C VAL A 421 1.62 -8.60 2.36
N ASP A 422 1.23 -7.42 1.88
CA ASP A 422 0.61 -7.28 0.56
C ASP A 422 1.53 -7.71 -0.58
N THR A 423 2.82 -7.37 -0.50
CA THR A 423 3.76 -7.70 -1.59
C THR A 423 3.93 -9.21 -1.77
N SER A 424 4.01 -9.97 -0.67
CA SER A 424 4.15 -11.43 -0.69
C SER A 424 2.85 -12.10 -1.15
N ALA A 425 1.70 -11.65 -0.64
CA ALA A 425 0.40 -12.17 -1.01
C ALA A 425 0.09 -11.92 -2.50
N ILE A 426 0.32 -10.70 -2.99
CA ILE A 426 0.15 -10.34 -4.40
C ILE A 426 1.06 -11.20 -5.31
N ALA A 427 2.32 -11.39 -4.93
CA ALA A 427 3.25 -12.20 -5.71
C ALA A 427 2.79 -13.67 -5.81
N ALA A 428 2.35 -14.26 -4.69
CA ALA A 428 1.85 -15.63 -4.68
C ALA A 428 0.50 -15.77 -5.42
N GLU A 429 -0.41 -14.80 -5.31
CA GLU A 429 -1.69 -14.80 -6.03
C GLU A 429 -1.48 -14.73 -7.55
N TRP A 430 -0.59 -13.85 -8.02
CA TRP A 430 -0.24 -13.79 -9.45
C TRP A 430 0.46 -15.06 -9.94
N ALA A 431 1.31 -15.68 -9.11
CA ALA A 431 1.93 -16.95 -9.48
C ALA A 431 0.86 -18.03 -9.68
N MET A 432 -0.07 -18.19 -8.73
CA MET A 432 -1.19 -19.12 -8.87
C MET A 432 -2.04 -18.79 -10.11
N SER A 433 -2.32 -17.51 -10.35
CA SER A 433 -3.09 -17.06 -11.51
C SER A 433 -2.45 -17.46 -12.83
N GLU A 434 -1.15 -17.21 -12.99
CA GLU A 434 -0.41 -17.56 -14.19
C GLU A 434 -0.28 -19.07 -14.35
N LEU A 435 -0.09 -19.83 -13.27
CA LEU A 435 -0.06 -21.28 -13.33
C LEU A 435 -1.41 -21.86 -13.78
N ILE A 436 -2.53 -21.35 -13.26
CA ILE A 436 -3.88 -21.78 -13.68
C ILE A 436 -4.12 -21.47 -15.16
N LYS A 437 -3.71 -20.28 -15.61
CA LYS A 437 -3.83 -19.87 -17.01
C LYS A 437 -2.91 -20.66 -17.95
N ASN A 438 -1.83 -21.25 -17.44
CA ASN A 438 -0.84 -22.01 -18.19
C ASN A 438 -0.69 -23.46 -17.67
N PRO A 439 -1.64 -24.37 -17.97
CA PRO A 439 -1.69 -25.71 -17.38
C PRO A 439 -0.42 -26.55 -17.55
N LYS A 440 0.27 -26.43 -18.69
CA LYS A 440 1.55 -27.15 -18.93
C LYS A 440 2.66 -26.68 -18.00
N VAL A 441 2.65 -25.39 -17.65
CA VAL A 441 3.61 -24.81 -16.71
C VAL A 441 3.27 -25.24 -15.29
N MET A 442 1.98 -25.24 -14.93
CA MET A 442 1.48 -25.80 -13.66
C MET A 442 1.89 -27.26 -13.48
N GLU A 443 1.62 -28.12 -14.46
CA GLU A 443 1.94 -29.55 -14.43
C GLU A 443 3.44 -29.77 -14.18
N LYS A 444 4.30 -29.05 -14.92
CA LYS A 444 5.75 -29.14 -14.75
C LYS A 444 6.22 -28.68 -13.37
N ALA A 445 5.62 -27.63 -12.81
CA ALA A 445 5.94 -27.16 -11.46
C ALA A 445 5.47 -28.14 -10.37
N GLN A 446 4.24 -28.67 -10.48
CA GLN A 446 3.73 -29.70 -9.58
C GLN A 446 4.56 -30.98 -9.65
N GLU A 447 4.97 -31.41 -10.85
CA GLU A 447 5.83 -32.59 -11.04
C GLU A 447 7.18 -32.41 -10.33
N GLU A 448 7.84 -31.24 -10.48
CA GLU A 448 9.10 -30.95 -9.79
C GLU A 448 8.93 -31.02 -8.28
N VAL A 449 7.97 -30.27 -7.73
CA VAL A 449 7.75 -30.19 -6.28
C VAL A 449 7.47 -31.59 -5.70
N ARG A 450 6.58 -32.36 -6.32
CA ARG A 450 6.24 -33.72 -5.89
C ARG A 450 7.40 -34.70 -6.05
N ARG A 451 8.22 -34.55 -7.10
CA ARG A 451 9.42 -35.38 -7.32
C ARG A 451 10.46 -35.15 -6.23
N VAL A 452 10.82 -33.89 -5.93
CA VAL A 452 11.84 -33.54 -4.93
C VAL A 452 11.49 -34.12 -3.56
N VAL A 453 10.25 -33.94 -3.11
CA VAL A 453 9.78 -34.47 -1.81
C VAL A 453 9.81 -36.01 -1.79
N ARG A 454 9.35 -36.65 -2.88
CA ARG A 454 9.34 -38.12 -3.00
C ARG A 454 10.74 -38.72 -2.99
N GLU A 455 11.70 -38.12 -3.69
CA GLU A 455 13.09 -38.60 -3.75
C GLU A 455 13.78 -38.55 -2.38
N LYS A 456 13.33 -37.65 -1.49
CA LYS A 456 13.79 -37.56 -0.11
C LYS A 456 13.02 -38.46 0.87
N GLY A 457 12.03 -39.21 0.40
CA GLY A 457 11.20 -40.09 1.23
C GLY A 457 10.35 -39.34 2.26
N LYS A 458 10.03 -38.07 2.01
CA LYS A 458 9.20 -37.22 2.87
C LYS A 458 7.72 -37.27 2.44
N HIS A 459 6.84 -36.85 3.34
CA HIS A 459 5.40 -36.74 3.09
C HIS A 459 4.88 -35.30 3.07
N LYS A 460 5.73 -34.32 3.42
CA LYS A 460 5.42 -32.89 3.44
C LYS A 460 6.59 -32.09 2.88
N VAL A 461 6.31 -30.89 2.38
CA VAL A 461 7.32 -29.93 1.93
C VAL A 461 7.83 -29.13 3.13
N ASP A 462 9.15 -29.01 3.28
CA ASP A 462 9.80 -28.08 4.20
C ASP A 462 10.74 -27.10 3.47
N GLU A 463 11.27 -26.11 4.18
CA GLU A 463 12.11 -25.07 3.57
C GLU A 463 13.42 -25.60 2.97
N GLU A 464 13.97 -26.70 3.46
CA GLU A 464 15.17 -27.30 2.88
C GLU A 464 14.90 -27.90 1.50
N ASP A 465 13.69 -28.39 1.27
CA ASP A 465 13.31 -28.99 -0.02
C ASP A 465 13.26 -27.98 -1.15
N ILE A 466 12.87 -26.73 -0.84
CA ILE A 466 12.78 -25.61 -1.79
C ILE A 466 14.11 -25.35 -2.50
N GLN A 467 15.24 -25.63 -1.84
CA GLN A 467 16.56 -25.40 -2.42
C GLN A 467 16.80 -26.20 -3.72
N GLU A 468 16.08 -27.31 -3.92
CA GLU A 468 16.18 -28.17 -5.11
C GLU A 468 15.01 -27.98 -6.11
N MET A 469 14.10 -27.02 -5.84
CA MET A 469 12.95 -26.70 -6.70
C MET A 469 13.29 -25.55 -7.66
N ASP A 470 14.18 -25.80 -8.62
CA ASP A 470 14.70 -24.75 -9.50
C ASP A 470 13.66 -24.21 -10.48
N TYR A 471 12.76 -25.06 -10.99
CA TYR A 471 11.69 -24.61 -11.87
C TYR A 471 10.64 -23.78 -11.11
N LEU A 472 10.33 -24.10 -9.85
CA LEU A 472 9.49 -23.26 -9.00
C LEU A 472 10.09 -21.86 -8.82
N LYS A 473 11.40 -21.75 -8.59
CA LYS A 473 12.09 -20.45 -8.52
C LYS A 473 12.00 -19.70 -9.86
N CYS A 474 12.05 -20.41 -10.99
CA CYS A 474 11.84 -19.81 -12.32
C CYS A 474 10.41 -19.28 -12.50
N VAL A 475 9.41 -20.03 -12.02
CA VAL A 475 8.00 -19.58 -11.99
C VAL A 475 7.88 -18.29 -11.19
N ILE A 476 8.49 -18.22 -9.99
CA ILE A 476 8.47 -17.01 -9.16
C ILE A 476 9.16 -15.83 -9.84
N LYS A 477 10.33 -16.05 -10.48
CA LYS A 477 11.03 -15.00 -11.23
C LYS A 477 10.17 -14.45 -12.39
N GLU A 478 9.55 -15.33 -13.17
CA GLU A 478 8.68 -14.92 -14.28
C GLU A 478 7.41 -14.24 -13.80
N THR A 479 6.85 -14.68 -12.67
CA THR A 479 5.74 -13.99 -12.02
C THR A 479 6.17 -12.60 -11.59
N LEU A 480 7.34 -12.42 -10.99
CA LEU A 480 7.82 -11.10 -10.56
C LEU A 480 8.23 -10.19 -11.73
N ARG A 481 8.57 -10.77 -12.89
CA ARG A 481 8.82 -10.01 -14.14
C ARG A 481 7.51 -9.47 -14.69
N LEU A 482 6.49 -10.30 -14.83
CA LEU A 482 5.19 -9.86 -15.34
C LEU A 482 4.42 -9.07 -14.27
N HIS A 483 4.42 -9.50 -13.03
CA HIS A 483 3.54 -8.98 -12.00
C HIS A 483 4.33 -8.46 -10.79
N PRO A 484 5.25 -7.49 -10.98
CA PRO A 484 5.98 -6.91 -9.85
C PRO A 484 4.97 -6.20 -8.94
N PRO A 485 4.88 -6.54 -7.64
CA PRO A 485 3.88 -5.94 -6.74
C PRO A 485 3.96 -4.40 -6.69
N SER A 486 5.15 -3.84 -6.91
CA SER A 486 5.39 -2.40 -7.07
C SER A 486 5.84 -2.07 -8.51
N PRO A 487 4.93 -1.84 -9.46
CA PRO A 487 5.24 -1.75 -10.89
C PRO A 487 6.06 -0.50 -11.27
N THR A 488 5.93 0.59 -10.50
CA THR A 488 6.72 1.83 -10.66
C THR A 488 7.82 2.01 -9.60
N LEU A 489 8.06 0.95 -8.82
CA LEU A 489 8.85 0.96 -7.58
C LEU A 489 8.38 2.07 -6.61
N LEU A 490 9.02 2.17 -5.45
CA LEU A 490 8.81 3.35 -4.61
C LEU A 490 9.43 4.59 -5.27
N PRO A 491 8.81 5.78 -5.21
CA PRO A 491 9.34 7.01 -5.82
C PRO A 491 10.63 7.49 -5.15
N ARG A 492 11.60 7.98 -5.91
CA ARG A 492 12.84 8.61 -5.41
C ARG A 492 12.74 10.13 -5.46
N GLU A 493 13.60 10.81 -4.74
CA GLU A 493 13.75 12.27 -4.79
C GLU A 493 15.23 12.66 -4.91
N THR A 494 15.55 13.62 -5.77
CA THR A 494 16.92 14.14 -5.90
C THR A 494 17.30 15.05 -4.74
N SER A 495 18.48 14.84 -4.15
CA SER A 495 19.05 15.75 -3.14
C SER A 495 19.70 16.99 -3.75
N GLN A 496 20.26 16.84 -4.96
CA GLN A 496 20.96 17.88 -5.72
C GLN A 496 20.68 17.72 -7.22
N SER A 497 21.10 18.69 -8.03
CA SER A 497 21.00 18.56 -9.48
C SER A 497 21.91 17.45 -10.01
N SER A 498 21.48 16.76 -11.07
CA SER A 498 22.26 15.72 -11.76
C SER A 498 22.00 15.75 -13.26
N ASN A 499 22.94 15.27 -14.06
CA ASN A 499 22.75 15.08 -15.49
C ASN A 499 22.57 13.59 -15.79
N ILE A 500 21.41 13.21 -16.33
CA ILE A 500 21.06 11.83 -16.63
C ILE A 500 20.77 11.73 -18.12
N SER A 501 21.57 10.93 -18.84
CA SER A 501 21.46 10.74 -20.29
C SER A 501 21.41 12.06 -21.07
N GLY A 502 22.25 13.03 -20.68
CA GLY A 502 22.31 14.36 -21.30
C GLY A 502 21.25 15.35 -20.81
N TYR A 503 20.27 14.91 -20.02
CA TYR A 503 19.23 15.76 -19.47
C TYR A 503 19.56 16.25 -18.07
N HIS A 504 19.27 17.53 -17.82
CA HIS A 504 19.40 18.14 -16.50
C HIS A 504 18.20 17.76 -15.63
N ILE A 505 18.47 17.21 -14.45
CA ILE A 505 17.46 16.88 -13.43
C ILE A 505 17.69 17.81 -12.22
N PRO A 506 16.78 18.76 -11.93
CA PRO A 506 16.92 19.67 -10.80
C PRO A 506 16.90 18.96 -9.43
N PRO A 507 17.38 19.61 -8.34
CA PRO A 507 17.15 19.12 -6.98
C PRO A 507 15.66 19.05 -6.65
N LYS A 508 15.28 18.20 -5.68
CA LYS A 508 13.89 17.99 -5.24
C LYS A 508 12.94 17.50 -6.34
N THR A 509 13.48 16.83 -7.35
CA THR A 509 12.71 16.20 -8.41
C THR A 509 12.33 14.79 -7.99
N LYS A 510 11.02 14.48 -8.08
CA LYS A 510 10.49 13.13 -7.87
C LYS A 510 10.80 12.26 -9.07
N VAL A 511 11.19 11.01 -8.85
CA VAL A 511 11.57 10.07 -9.91
C VAL A 511 10.88 8.72 -9.68
N MET A 512 10.21 8.21 -10.71
CA MET A 512 9.60 6.87 -10.72
C MET A 512 10.30 6.01 -11.76
N ILE A 513 10.61 4.76 -11.40
CA ILE A 513 11.21 3.78 -12.30
C ILE A 513 10.14 2.78 -12.67
N ASN A 514 9.70 2.80 -13.93
CA ASN A 514 8.68 1.88 -14.42
C ASN A 514 9.27 0.49 -14.67
N ALA A 515 9.47 -0.26 -13.59
CA ALA A 515 9.98 -1.63 -13.64
C ALA A 515 9.08 -2.52 -14.50
N TRP A 516 7.76 -2.35 -14.42
CA TRP A 516 6.78 -3.08 -15.23
C TRP A 516 7.00 -2.90 -16.74
N ALA A 517 7.32 -1.67 -17.18
CA ALA A 517 7.63 -1.41 -18.58
C ALA A 517 8.97 -2.03 -19.00
N ILE A 518 10.02 -1.90 -18.17
CA ILE A 518 11.34 -2.49 -18.43
C ILE A 518 11.23 -4.03 -18.54
N HIS A 519 10.42 -4.64 -17.68
CA HIS A 519 10.22 -6.09 -17.65
C HIS A 519 9.44 -6.60 -18.86
N ARG A 520 8.76 -5.72 -19.61
CA ARG A 520 7.96 -6.03 -20.80
C ARG A 520 8.52 -5.42 -22.09
N ASP A 521 9.74 -4.91 -22.04
CA ASP A 521 10.37 -4.35 -23.22
C ASP A 521 10.71 -5.49 -24.21
N PRO A 522 10.11 -5.52 -25.42
CA PRO A 522 10.39 -6.56 -26.40
C PRO A 522 11.83 -6.55 -26.92
N ASP A 523 12.55 -5.44 -26.77
CA ASP A 523 13.98 -5.35 -27.12
C ASP A 523 14.86 -6.02 -26.06
N LEU A 524 14.34 -6.22 -24.84
CA LEU A 524 15.05 -6.86 -23.72
C LEU A 524 14.61 -8.30 -23.48
N TRP A 525 13.33 -8.61 -23.72
CA TRP A 525 12.71 -9.89 -23.38
C TRP A 525 12.01 -10.51 -24.60
N SER A 526 12.47 -11.68 -25.05
CA SER A 526 11.75 -12.43 -26.09
C SER A 526 10.37 -12.86 -25.59
N ARG A 527 9.31 -12.65 -26.37
CA ARG A 527 7.92 -12.94 -25.96
C ARG A 527 7.59 -12.23 -24.63
N ALA A 528 7.85 -10.92 -24.58
CA ALA A 528 7.84 -10.12 -23.35
C ALA A 528 6.50 -10.12 -22.58
N GLU A 529 5.38 -10.34 -23.26
CA GLU A 529 4.04 -10.35 -22.64
C GLU A 529 3.57 -11.77 -22.27
N GLU A 530 4.29 -12.82 -22.68
CA GLU A 530 3.95 -14.23 -22.38
C GLU A 530 4.62 -14.69 -21.07
N PHE A 531 3.91 -15.54 -20.32
CA PHE A 531 4.44 -16.22 -19.13
C PHE A 531 5.28 -17.44 -19.52
N VAL A 532 6.62 -17.29 -19.49
CA VAL A 532 7.57 -18.32 -19.92
C VAL A 532 8.66 -18.50 -18.85
N PRO A 533 8.41 -19.30 -17.79
CA PRO A 533 9.40 -19.53 -16.73
C PRO A 533 10.73 -20.11 -17.23
N ASP A 534 10.71 -20.95 -18.27
CA ASP A 534 11.90 -21.62 -18.82
C ASP A 534 13.05 -20.67 -19.18
N ARG A 535 12.78 -19.38 -19.45
CA ARG A 535 13.83 -18.38 -19.73
C ARG A 535 14.83 -18.24 -18.58
N PHE A 536 14.36 -18.39 -17.34
CA PHE A 536 15.18 -18.27 -16.14
C PHE A 536 15.97 -19.54 -15.80
N MET A 537 15.75 -20.65 -16.52
CA MET A 537 16.62 -21.84 -16.42
C MET A 537 17.95 -21.61 -17.15
N THR A 538 17.94 -20.83 -18.23
CA THR A 538 19.13 -20.54 -19.05
C THR A 538 19.81 -19.23 -18.69
N GLU A 539 19.04 -18.24 -18.21
CA GLU A 539 19.53 -16.91 -17.91
C GLU A 539 19.79 -16.74 -16.40
N ASN A 540 21.00 -16.29 -16.06
CA ASN A 540 21.40 -16.10 -14.67
C ASN A 540 20.95 -14.74 -14.12
N PHE A 541 19.64 -14.57 -13.93
CA PHE A 541 19.09 -13.44 -13.19
C PHE A 541 18.96 -13.75 -11.70
N ASP A 542 19.33 -12.78 -10.87
CA ASP A 542 19.13 -12.83 -9.43
C ASP A 542 18.34 -11.59 -8.95
N PHE A 543 18.12 -11.52 -7.64
CA PHE A 543 17.36 -10.43 -7.02
C PHE A 543 18.25 -9.33 -6.41
N ASN A 544 19.56 -9.32 -6.67
CA ASN A 544 20.49 -8.40 -5.98
C ASN A 544 20.53 -6.99 -6.61
N GLY A 545 19.77 -6.76 -7.68
CA GLY A 545 19.69 -5.48 -8.39
C GLY A 545 20.93 -5.16 -9.25
N GLN A 546 21.74 -6.16 -9.61
CA GLN A 546 22.86 -5.99 -10.53
C GLN A 546 22.42 -5.94 -11.98
N ASP A 547 21.46 -6.75 -12.42
CA ASP A 547 20.91 -6.64 -13.77
C ASP A 547 19.65 -5.75 -13.77
N LEU A 548 19.73 -4.59 -14.40
CA LEU A 548 18.64 -3.60 -14.43
C LEU A 548 17.53 -3.99 -15.41
N LYS A 549 17.66 -5.07 -16.18
CA LYS A 549 16.55 -5.65 -16.96
C LYS A 549 15.53 -6.31 -16.04
N PHE A 550 15.94 -6.79 -14.87
CA PHE A 550 15.10 -7.48 -13.89
C PHE A 550 15.19 -6.80 -12.51
N LEU A 551 14.12 -6.11 -12.13
CA LEU A 551 14.07 -5.13 -11.03
C LEU A 551 12.87 -5.30 -10.08
N PRO A 552 12.41 -6.51 -9.74
CA PRO A 552 11.22 -6.67 -8.91
C PRO A 552 11.38 -6.09 -7.49
N PHE A 553 12.62 -5.95 -7.02
CA PHE A 553 12.96 -5.40 -5.69
C PHE A 553 13.70 -4.04 -5.76
N GLY A 554 13.79 -3.44 -6.95
CA GLY A 554 14.62 -2.27 -7.22
C GLY A 554 16.13 -2.56 -7.13
N ALA A 555 16.93 -1.49 -6.99
CA ALA A 555 18.38 -1.58 -6.94
C ALA A 555 19.04 -0.47 -6.09
N GLY A 556 20.35 -0.60 -5.91
CA GLY A 556 21.19 0.37 -5.20
C GLY A 556 20.89 0.43 -3.70
N ARG A 557 21.26 1.54 -3.06
CA ARG A 557 21.11 1.69 -1.60
C ARG A 557 19.68 1.58 -1.05
N ARG A 558 18.65 1.74 -1.89
CA ARG A 558 17.23 1.58 -1.49
C ARG A 558 16.60 0.29 -2.02
N ILE A 559 17.41 -0.69 -2.44
CA ILE A 559 16.93 -2.04 -2.76
C ILE A 559 16.13 -2.60 -1.57
N CYS A 560 15.13 -3.43 -1.84
CA CYS A 560 14.33 -4.06 -0.78
C CYS A 560 15.25 -4.78 0.24
N PRO A 561 15.13 -4.52 1.55
CA PRO A 561 15.86 -5.30 2.56
C PRO A 561 15.19 -6.65 2.84
N GLY A 562 13.89 -6.78 2.55
CA GLY A 562 13.07 -7.95 2.86
C GLY A 562 13.13 -9.08 1.83
N ILE A 563 14.05 -9.02 0.85
CA ILE A 563 14.16 -10.07 -0.21
C ILE A 563 14.23 -11.48 0.39
N PRO A 564 15.11 -11.78 1.36
CA PRO A 564 15.23 -13.14 1.88
C PRO A 564 13.96 -13.60 2.62
N PHE A 565 13.29 -12.68 3.33
CA PHE A 565 12.07 -12.98 4.08
C PHE A 565 10.90 -13.22 3.13
N GLY A 566 10.66 -12.31 2.18
CA GLY A 566 9.57 -12.41 1.22
C GLY A 566 9.68 -13.64 0.32
N LEU A 567 10.88 -13.97 -0.16
CA LEU A 567 11.10 -15.19 -0.94
C LEU A 567 10.84 -16.46 -0.12
N ALA A 568 11.30 -16.53 1.13
CA ALA A 568 11.04 -17.68 1.99
C ALA A 568 9.54 -17.93 2.21
N VAL A 569 8.74 -16.86 2.34
CA VAL A 569 7.28 -16.95 2.43
C VAL A 569 6.68 -17.41 1.10
N VAL A 570 6.98 -16.73 -0.01
CA VAL A 570 6.38 -17.03 -1.31
C VAL A 570 6.75 -18.44 -1.81
N GLU A 571 8.01 -18.83 -1.67
CA GLU A 571 8.49 -20.14 -2.10
C GLU A 571 7.85 -21.29 -1.31
N LEU A 572 7.80 -21.20 0.03
CA LEU A 572 7.23 -22.26 0.87
C LEU A 572 5.73 -22.42 0.65
N ASN A 573 5.03 -21.29 0.52
CA ASN A 573 3.58 -21.28 0.30
C ASN A 573 3.24 -21.91 -1.06
N LEU A 574 3.87 -21.45 -2.14
CA LEU A 574 3.63 -21.99 -3.48
C LEU A 574 4.01 -23.47 -3.57
N ALA A 575 5.15 -23.87 -3.00
CA ALA A 575 5.53 -25.29 -3.00
C ALA A 575 4.46 -26.17 -2.32
N ASN A 576 3.93 -25.75 -1.16
CA ASN A 576 2.88 -26.50 -0.49
C ASN A 576 1.55 -26.51 -1.27
N LEU A 577 1.13 -25.38 -1.86
CA LEU A 577 -0.08 -25.32 -2.68
C LEU A 577 0.00 -26.27 -3.90
N LEU A 578 1.18 -26.39 -4.51
CA LEU A 578 1.41 -27.26 -5.68
C LEU A 578 1.61 -28.73 -5.30
N TYR A 579 2.20 -28.98 -4.14
CA TYR A 579 2.42 -30.34 -3.64
C TYR A 579 1.10 -31.02 -3.28
N TRP A 580 0.30 -30.38 -2.43
CA TRP A 580 -0.87 -30.98 -1.79
C TRP A 580 -2.11 -31.00 -2.68
N PHE A 581 -2.24 -30.05 -3.60
CA PHE A 581 -3.48 -29.84 -4.33
C PHE A 581 -3.26 -29.76 -5.83
N ASP A 582 -4.23 -30.31 -6.55
CA ASP A 582 -4.57 -29.91 -7.91
C ASP A 582 -5.65 -28.81 -7.85
N TRP A 583 -5.74 -27.98 -8.88
CA TRP A 583 -6.53 -26.74 -8.81
C TRP A 583 -7.44 -26.56 -10.02
N GLU A 584 -8.69 -26.21 -9.75
CA GLU A 584 -9.71 -25.93 -10.76
C GLU A 584 -10.38 -24.58 -10.54
N LEU A 585 -10.94 -24.04 -11.62
CA LEU A 585 -11.81 -22.87 -11.52
C LEU A 585 -13.22 -23.29 -11.07
N PRO A 586 -13.92 -22.44 -10.29
CA PRO A 586 -15.27 -22.75 -9.84
C PRO A 586 -16.21 -23.09 -10.98
N GLY A 587 -16.96 -24.19 -10.84
CA GLY A 587 -17.90 -24.66 -11.86
C GLY A 587 -17.26 -25.20 -13.13
N GLY A 588 -15.96 -25.55 -13.11
CA GLY A 588 -15.25 -26.06 -14.28
C GLY A 588 -15.08 -25.00 -15.38
N ALA A 589 -15.04 -23.72 -14.99
CA ALA A 589 -14.90 -22.62 -15.94
C ALA A 589 -13.60 -22.75 -16.76
N ASP A 590 -13.64 -22.21 -17.97
CA ASP A 590 -12.50 -22.25 -18.89
C ASP A 590 -11.31 -21.45 -18.35
N LYS A 591 -10.14 -22.09 -18.35
CA LYS A 591 -8.86 -21.50 -17.91
C LYS A 591 -8.39 -20.40 -18.85
N GLU A 592 -8.75 -20.46 -20.14
CA GLU A 592 -8.42 -19.39 -21.10
C GLU A 592 -9.20 -18.10 -20.82
N GLY A 593 -10.39 -18.23 -20.22
CA GLY A 593 -11.26 -17.11 -19.83
C GLY A 593 -10.94 -16.48 -18.47
N LEU A 594 -9.88 -16.91 -17.78
CA LEU A 594 -9.50 -16.33 -16.49
C LEU A 594 -9.20 -14.83 -16.62
N ASP A 595 -9.94 -14.00 -15.88
CA ASP A 595 -9.71 -12.56 -15.83
C ASP A 595 -8.34 -12.27 -15.20
N MET A 596 -7.46 -11.60 -15.95
CA MET A 596 -6.12 -11.18 -15.53
C MET A 596 -6.02 -9.65 -15.44
N SER A 597 -7.15 -8.95 -15.29
CA SER A 597 -7.18 -7.50 -15.16
C SER A 597 -6.62 -7.04 -13.81
N GLU A 598 -5.99 -5.88 -13.85
CA GLU A 598 -5.30 -5.27 -12.71
C GLU A 598 -6.26 -4.34 -11.96
N ALA A 599 -6.17 -4.33 -10.63
CA ALA A 599 -6.86 -3.35 -9.82
C ALA A 599 -6.27 -1.95 -10.04
N LEU A 600 -7.08 -0.93 -9.85
CA LEU A 600 -6.60 0.45 -9.91
C LEU A 600 -5.79 0.74 -8.64
N GLY A 601 -4.59 1.30 -8.78
CA GLY A 601 -3.76 1.60 -7.62
C GLY A 601 -2.27 1.72 -7.91
N ILE A 602 -1.51 1.87 -6.82
CA ILE A 602 -0.05 1.89 -6.83
C ILE A 602 0.50 0.46 -6.89
N GLU A 603 -0.19 -0.47 -6.23
CA GLU A 603 0.14 -1.89 -6.24
C GLU A 603 -0.38 -2.57 -7.49
N HIS A 604 0.36 -3.58 -7.96
CA HIS A 604 -0.05 -4.40 -9.07
C HIS A 604 -0.84 -5.62 -8.57
N SER A 605 -2.05 -5.40 -8.05
CA SER A 605 -2.94 -6.49 -7.61
C SER A 605 -3.95 -6.86 -8.68
N ARG A 606 -4.57 -8.05 -8.55
CA ARG A 606 -5.69 -8.45 -9.39
C ARG A 606 -6.91 -7.59 -9.10
N LYS A 607 -7.67 -7.24 -10.14
CA LYS A 607 -8.95 -6.54 -10.01
C LYS A 607 -9.99 -7.37 -9.29
N PHE A 608 -10.01 -8.68 -9.60
CA PHE A 608 -10.90 -9.63 -8.99
C PHE A 608 -10.08 -10.72 -8.28
N PRO A 609 -10.34 -10.98 -6.99
CA PRO A 609 -9.66 -12.02 -6.23
C PRO A 609 -9.72 -13.36 -6.96
N LEU A 610 -8.59 -14.07 -6.98
CA LEU A 610 -8.54 -15.41 -7.57
C LEU A 610 -9.37 -16.40 -6.72
N GLN A 611 -10.39 -17.00 -7.34
CA GLN A 611 -11.22 -18.03 -6.72
C GLN A 611 -10.83 -19.40 -7.31
N LEU A 612 -10.48 -20.37 -6.48
CA LEU A 612 -10.12 -21.72 -6.93
C LEU A 612 -10.80 -22.80 -6.09
N VAL A 613 -11.05 -23.95 -6.71
CA VAL A 613 -11.47 -25.17 -6.02
C VAL A 613 -10.24 -26.07 -5.84
N PRO A 614 -9.84 -26.37 -4.59
CA PRO A 614 -8.75 -27.30 -4.33
C PRO A 614 -9.21 -28.75 -4.48
N ILE A 615 -8.42 -29.58 -5.15
CA ILE A 615 -8.60 -31.03 -5.24
C ILE A 615 -7.40 -31.67 -4.54
N PRO A 616 -7.57 -32.48 -3.48
CA PRO A 616 -6.44 -33.04 -2.75
C PRO A 616 -5.75 -34.05 -3.66
N HIS A 617 -4.45 -33.90 -3.84
CA HIS A 617 -3.65 -34.87 -4.57
C HIS A 617 -3.42 -36.14 -3.74
N PHE A 618 -3.38 -35.99 -2.42
CA PHE A 618 -3.24 -37.06 -1.45
C PHE A 618 -4.49 -37.15 -0.57
N ASN A 619 -4.91 -38.38 -0.24
CA ASN A 619 -6.10 -38.65 0.57
C ASN A 619 -5.91 -38.39 2.08
N GLN A 620 -4.68 -38.15 2.54
CA GLN A 620 -4.32 -37.88 3.94
C GLN A 620 -3.27 -36.77 3.99
N ILE A 621 -3.38 -35.89 4.99
CA ILE A 621 -2.39 -34.84 5.33
C ILE A 621 -1.43 -35.34 6.39
#